data_AF-A0A8T5TCN5-F1
#
_entry.id   AF-A0A8T5TCN5-F1
#
_cell.length_a   1.000
_cell.length_b   1.000
_cell.length_c   1.000
_cell.angle_alpha   90.00
_cell.angle_beta   90.00
_cell.angle_gamma   90.00
#
_symmetry.space_group_name_H-M   'P 1'
#
loop_
_entity.id
_entity.type
_entity.pdbx_description
1 polymer ?
#
loop_
_entity_poly.entity_id
_entity_poly.type
_entity_poly.pdbx_seq_one_letter_code
_entity_poly.pdbx_strand_id
1 'polypeptide(L)'
;MFNTKKDQMETRKSKFKIFLILIIICLLISYISMFYFIWTDINSLLGQFEGILAIIIIFFRISILAIFTTFLLRKWFKQEAVYSSDAYFLFAIFFLILISGKVIDLSISLLVFSEISNYLLLLFKLRYFIVAINAIPLLYLGLEVIMNLFDLYIKKISKKRFNLLKISLISIFSITITGFILLAPTLELILNILPIVTTFAMIGIVILFILMYRMKRLSQANGLIIGIGFILVIISSLFRPSLTKGFDISMLILAELIDQVIYILIFIGFIKNPPYAKKTFIEMRKNEIKEVY
;
A
#
# COMPACT_ATOMS: atom_id res chain seq x y z
N MET A 1 18.52 -35.69 8.02
CA MET A 1 18.99 -34.30 7.83
C MET A 1 17.96 -33.36 7.19
N PHE A 2 16.81 -33.83 6.68
CA PHE A 2 15.78 -32.96 6.07
C PHE A 2 14.84 -32.25 7.06
N ASN A 3 14.61 -32.79 8.27
CA ASN A 3 13.74 -32.14 9.27
C ASN A 3 14.25 -30.76 9.71
N THR A 4 15.57 -30.59 9.83
CA THR A 4 16.15 -29.36 10.40
C THR A 4 15.85 -28.11 9.59
N LYS A 5 15.75 -28.18 8.25
CA LYS A 5 15.40 -27.03 7.41
C LYS A 5 13.93 -26.64 7.52
N LYS A 6 13.03 -27.63 7.60
CA LYS A 6 11.59 -27.39 7.75
C LYS A 6 11.29 -26.74 9.10
N ASP A 7 11.89 -27.27 10.17
CA ASP A 7 11.73 -26.75 11.53
C ASP A 7 12.27 -25.31 11.67
N GLN A 8 13.44 -25.03 11.07
CA GLN A 8 13.99 -23.66 11.02
C GLN A 8 13.06 -22.68 10.31
N MET A 9 12.41 -23.11 9.23
CA MET A 9 11.50 -22.28 8.45
C MET A 9 10.19 -22.01 9.20
N GLU A 10 9.59 -23.02 9.82
CA GLU A 10 8.40 -22.87 10.66
C GLU A 10 8.66 -21.93 11.84
N THR A 11 9.82 -22.06 12.48
CA THR A 11 10.25 -21.15 13.55
C THR A 11 10.35 -19.70 13.07
N ARG A 12 10.90 -19.45 11.88
CA ARG A 12 10.96 -18.10 11.28
C ARG A 12 9.56 -17.55 11.01
N LYS A 13 8.66 -18.34 10.41
CA LYS A 13 7.27 -17.93 10.16
C LYS A 13 6.55 -17.54 11.46
N SER A 14 6.73 -18.32 12.52
CA SER A 14 6.17 -18.04 13.84
C SER A 14 6.68 -16.72 14.41
N LYS A 15 8.00 -16.48 14.38
CA LYS A 15 8.60 -15.21 14.82
C LYS A 15 8.05 -14.01 14.05
N PHE A 16 7.93 -14.09 12.73
CA PHE A 16 7.35 -13.03 11.90
C PHE A 16 5.88 -12.78 12.23
N LYS A 17 5.10 -13.83 12.45
CA LYS A 17 3.69 -13.71 12.84
C LYS A 17 3.54 -12.97 14.18
N ILE A 18 4.34 -13.35 15.18
CA ILE A 18 4.34 -12.68 16.50
C ILE A 18 4.73 -11.21 16.34
N PHE A 19 5.79 -10.92 15.60
CA PHE A 19 6.23 -9.55 15.33
C PHE A 19 5.13 -8.70 14.67
N LEU A 20 4.43 -9.26 13.68
CA LEU A 20 3.34 -8.56 13.00
C LEU A 20 2.14 -8.31 13.94
N ILE A 21 1.81 -9.27 14.80
CA ILE A 21 0.76 -9.09 15.83
C ILE A 21 1.16 -7.99 16.80
N LEU A 22 2.41 -7.97 17.27
CA LEU A 22 2.92 -6.92 18.15
C LEU A 22 2.83 -5.53 17.50
N ILE A 23 3.19 -5.41 16.22
CA ILE A 23 3.02 -4.15 15.47
C ILE A 23 1.55 -3.73 15.45
N ILE A 24 0.63 -4.64 15.14
CA ILE A 24 -0.81 -4.31 15.09
C ILE A 24 -1.30 -3.85 16.46
N ILE A 25 -0.90 -4.52 17.55
CA ILE A 25 -1.27 -4.13 18.92
C ILE A 25 -0.71 -2.73 19.24
N CYS A 26 0.57 -2.46 18.94
CA CYS A 26 1.15 -1.14 19.14
C CYS A 26 0.43 -0.04 18.35
N LEU A 27 0.07 -0.31 17.09
CA LEU A 27 -0.71 0.63 16.27
C LEU A 27 -2.10 0.88 16.88
N LEU A 28 -2.81 -0.17 17.32
CA LEU A 28 -4.11 -0.04 17.97
C LEU A 28 -4.04 0.80 19.25
N ILE A 29 -3.03 0.56 20.11
CA ILE A 29 -2.80 1.36 21.32
C ILE A 29 -2.55 2.83 20.95
N SER A 30 -1.71 3.07 19.93
CA SER A 30 -1.43 4.43 19.44
C SER A 30 -2.69 5.13 18.93
N TYR A 31 -3.58 4.42 18.20
CA TYR A 31 -4.83 4.99 17.72
C TYR A 31 -5.81 5.28 18.85
N ILE A 32 -5.97 4.35 19.81
CA ILE A 32 -6.83 4.56 20.98
C ILE A 32 -6.34 5.80 21.76
N SER A 33 -5.03 5.92 21.97
CA SER A 33 -4.46 7.09 22.63
C SER A 33 -4.71 8.37 21.83
N MET A 34 -4.56 8.35 20.51
CA MET A 34 -4.85 9.50 19.65
C MET A 34 -6.33 9.91 19.75
N PHE A 35 -7.26 8.95 19.65
CA PHE A 35 -8.70 9.22 19.76
C PHE A 35 -9.11 9.73 21.14
N TYR A 36 -8.43 9.29 22.20
CA TYR A 36 -8.65 9.80 23.54
C TYR A 36 -8.33 11.31 23.63
N PHE A 37 -7.24 11.77 23.01
CA PHE A 37 -6.86 13.18 23.03
C PHE A 37 -7.82 14.10 22.27
N ILE A 38 -8.50 13.60 21.23
CA ILE A 38 -9.45 14.37 20.43
C ILE A 38 -10.92 14.10 20.81
N TRP A 39 -11.17 13.32 21.86
CA TRP A 39 -12.51 12.80 22.21
C TRP A 39 -13.56 13.89 22.40
N THR A 40 -13.16 15.03 22.96
CA THR A 40 -14.04 16.20 23.15
C THR A 40 -14.59 16.71 21.82
N ASP A 41 -13.75 16.75 20.79
CA ASP A 41 -14.12 17.20 19.45
C ASP A 41 -14.96 16.13 18.72
N ILE A 42 -14.77 14.85 19.02
CA ILE A 42 -15.62 13.78 18.46
C ILE A 42 -17.06 13.91 18.95
N ASN A 43 -17.26 14.16 20.25
CA ASN A 43 -18.59 14.20 20.84
C ASN A 43 -19.45 15.34 20.30
N SER A 44 -18.86 16.50 19.97
CA SER A 44 -19.61 17.61 19.36
C SER A 44 -20.10 17.25 17.95
N LEU A 45 -19.34 16.45 17.22
CA LEU A 45 -19.66 16.02 15.85
C LEU A 45 -20.64 14.87 15.74
N LEU A 46 -20.68 13.98 16.73
CA LEU A 46 -21.72 12.95 16.78
C LEU A 46 -23.14 13.54 16.87
N GLY A 47 -23.26 14.83 17.19
CA GLY A 47 -24.52 15.58 17.09
C GLY A 47 -24.93 15.96 15.65
N GLN A 48 -24.04 15.82 14.67
CA GLN A 48 -24.27 16.18 13.27
C GLN A 48 -24.38 14.92 12.39
N PHE A 49 -25.46 14.82 11.61
CA PHE A 49 -25.71 13.67 10.72
C PHE A 49 -24.59 13.44 9.70
N GLU A 50 -24.05 14.52 9.14
CA GLU A 50 -23.00 14.47 8.12
C GLU A 50 -21.69 13.90 8.66
N GLY A 51 -21.33 14.27 9.90
CA GLY A 51 -20.17 13.71 10.60
C GLY A 51 -20.28 12.20 10.80
N ILE A 52 -21.45 11.71 11.19
CA ILE A 52 -21.72 10.27 11.36
C ILE A 52 -21.53 9.52 10.01
N LEU A 53 -22.08 10.06 8.91
CA LEU A 53 -21.94 9.44 7.59
C LEU A 53 -20.47 9.35 7.14
N ALA A 54 -19.69 10.42 7.32
CA ALA A 54 -18.27 10.42 6.98
C ALA A 54 -17.50 9.35 7.77
N ILE A 55 -17.75 9.23 9.08
CA ILE A 55 -17.15 8.21 9.94
C ILE A 55 -17.49 6.80 9.43
N ILE A 56 -18.76 6.53 9.13
CA ILE A 56 -19.21 5.22 8.65
C ILE A 56 -18.49 4.82 7.37
N ILE A 57 -18.35 5.75 6.43
CA ILE A 57 -17.70 5.48 5.13
C ILE A 57 -16.21 5.20 5.31
N ILE A 58 -15.51 6.01 6.11
CA ILE A 58 -14.08 5.79 6.39
C ILE A 58 -13.88 4.46 7.13
N PHE A 59 -14.74 4.14 8.10
CA PHE A 59 -14.70 2.87 8.83
C PHE A 59 -14.95 1.66 7.92
N PHE A 60 -15.92 1.77 7.02
CA PHE A 60 -16.18 0.76 5.99
C PHE A 60 -14.95 0.55 5.10
N ARG A 61 -14.30 1.64 4.67
CA ARG A 61 -13.06 1.58 3.89
C ARG A 61 -11.92 0.91 4.67
N ILE A 62 -11.70 1.27 5.93
CA ILE A 62 -10.71 0.62 6.81
C ILE A 62 -10.98 -0.89 6.90
N SER A 63 -12.24 -1.28 7.05
CA SER A 63 -12.66 -2.69 7.13
C SER A 63 -12.32 -3.46 5.85
N ILE A 64 -12.61 -2.89 4.67
CA ILE A 64 -12.24 -3.51 3.38
C ILE A 64 -10.73 -3.67 3.26
N LEU A 65 -9.95 -2.64 3.58
CA LEU A 65 -8.49 -2.70 3.53
C LEU A 65 -7.92 -3.74 4.52
N ALA A 66 -8.54 -3.89 5.69
CA ALA A 66 -8.17 -4.90 6.67
C ALA A 66 -8.41 -6.32 6.14
N ILE A 67 -9.52 -6.54 5.41
CA ILE A 67 -9.79 -7.80 4.71
C ILE A 67 -8.70 -8.08 3.67
N PHE A 68 -8.34 -7.09 2.85
CA PHE A 68 -7.30 -7.23 1.82
C PHE A 68 -5.95 -7.58 2.45
N THR A 69 -5.55 -6.86 3.50
CA THR A 69 -4.32 -7.06 4.25
C THR A 69 -4.27 -8.48 4.82
N THR A 70 -5.34 -8.89 5.51
CA THR A 70 -5.44 -10.23 6.11
C THR A 70 -5.37 -11.34 5.06
N PHE A 71 -6.05 -11.16 3.93
CA PHE A 71 -6.03 -12.12 2.82
C PHE A 71 -4.62 -12.30 2.25
N LEU A 72 -3.93 -11.19 1.98
CA LEU A 72 -2.58 -11.21 1.40
C LEU A 72 -1.55 -11.80 2.37
N LEU A 73 -1.60 -11.46 3.65
CA LEU A 73 -0.76 -12.10 4.67
C LEU A 73 -1.03 -13.60 4.76
N ARG A 74 -2.30 -14.03 4.74
CA ARG A 74 -2.65 -15.46 4.73
C ARG A 74 -2.08 -16.17 3.51
N LYS A 75 -2.17 -15.57 2.31
CA LYS A 75 -1.55 -16.14 1.11
C LYS A 75 -0.02 -16.22 1.23
N TRP A 76 0.62 -15.18 1.74
CA TRP A 76 2.07 -15.15 1.96
C TRP A 76 2.54 -16.23 2.95
N PHE A 77 1.89 -16.35 4.11
CA PHE A 77 2.25 -17.39 5.10
C PHE A 77 2.11 -18.83 4.59
N LYS A 78 1.18 -19.06 3.65
CA LYS A 78 0.95 -20.36 3.00
C LYS A 78 2.00 -20.74 1.95
N GLN A 79 2.85 -19.81 1.52
CA GLN A 79 3.93 -20.13 0.57
C GLN A 79 4.96 -21.06 1.21
N GLU A 80 5.60 -21.93 0.42
CA GLU A 80 6.61 -22.87 0.91
C GLU A 80 7.75 -22.10 1.57
N ALA A 81 8.39 -21.19 0.82
CA ALA A 81 9.35 -20.23 1.33
C ALA A 81 8.69 -18.86 1.54
N VAL A 82 9.14 -18.14 2.56
CA VAL A 82 8.57 -16.86 2.99
C VAL A 82 9.68 -15.82 2.99
N TYR A 83 9.57 -14.84 2.09
CA TYR A 83 10.51 -13.74 1.96
C TYR A 83 9.80 -12.39 2.15
N SER A 84 10.49 -11.43 2.77
CA SER A 84 9.97 -10.06 2.92
C SER A 84 9.95 -9.28 1.60
N SER A 85 10.57 -9.79 0.54
CA SER A 85 10.51 -9.25 -0.81
C SER A 85 9.31 -9.76 -1.62
N ASP A 86 8.54 -10.71 -1.09
CA ASP A 86 7.41 -11.29 -1.82
C ASP A 86 6.31 -10.26 -2.04
N ALA A 87 5.74 -10.26 -3.25
CA ALA A 87 4.72 -9.29 -3.64
C ALA A 87 3.51 -9.31 -2.69
N TYR A 88 3.04 -10.50 -2.27
CA TYR A 88 1.91 -10.59 -1.33
C TYR A 88 2.22 -9.94 0.02
N PHE A 89 3.45 -10.07 0.52
CA PHE A 89 3.86 -9.41 1.77
C PHE A 89 3.96 -7.90 1.60
N LEU A 90 4.66 -7.43 0.58
CA LEU A 90 4.85 -5.99 0.36
C LEU A 90 3.51 -5.28 0.14
N PHE A 91 2.56 -5.91 -0.56
CA PHE A 91 1.21 -5.37 -0.71
C PHE A 91 0.36 -5.45 0.56
N ALA A 92 0.52 -6.49 1.37
CA ALA A 92 -0.11 -6.51 2.68
C ALA A 92 0.40 -5.36 3.57
N ILE A 93 1.71 -5.12 3.58
CA ILE A 93 2.31 -4.01 4.32
C ILE A 93 1.84 -2.66 3.76
N PHE A 94 1.76 -2.51 2.44
CA PHE A 94 1.15 -1.33 1.80
C PHE A 94 -0.28 -1.08 2.31
N PHE A 95 -1.15 -2.09 2.27
CA PHE A 95 -2.53 -1.90 2.75
C PHE A 95 -2.60 -1.67 4.26
N LEU A 96 -1.71 -2.27 5.05
CA LEU A 96 -1.61 -2.03 6.49
C LEU A 96 -1.24 -0.58 6.80
N ILE A 97 -0.22 -0.03 6.12
CA ILE A 97 0.17 1.38 6.28
C ILE A 97 -0.94 2.31 5.78
N LEU A 98 -1.65 1.92 4.71
CA LEU A 98 -2.78 2.67 4.20
C LEU A 98 -3.94 2.73 5.20
N ILE A 99 -4.23 1.63 5.92
CA ILE A 99 -5.20 1.62 7.03
C ILE A 99 -4.79 2.65 8.08
N SER A 100 -3.51 2.68 8.47
CA SER A 100 -2.99 3.69 9.40
C SER A 100 -3.28 5.11 8.91
N GLY A 101 -3.06 5.37 7.62
CA GLY A 101 -3.35 6.65 7.01
C GLY A 101 -4.84 6.99 7.06
N LYS A 102 -5.71 6.00 6.88
CA LYS A 102 -7.17 6.19 6.94
C LYS A 102 -7.71 6.40 8.35
N VAL A 103 -7.08 5.81 9.35
CA VAL A 103 -7.38 6.11 10.76
C VAL A 103 -7.04 7.57 11.08
N ILE A 104 -5.90 8.08 10.58
CA ILE A 104 -5.59 9.51 10.72
C ILE A 104 -6.54 10.38 9.90
N ASP A 105 -6.91 9.97 8.68
CA ASP A 105 -7.93 10.68 7.88
C ASP A 105 -9.25 10.82 8.66
N LEU A 106 -9.65 9.79 9.42
CA LEU A 106 -10.82 9.85 10.29
C LEU A 106 -10.67 10.95 11.34
N SER A 107 -9.54 10.99 12.05
CA SER A 107 -9.26 12.05 13.03
C SER A 107 -9.21 13.46 12.41
N ILE A 108 -8.59 13.60 11.23
CA ILE A 108 -8.53 14.88 10.51
C ILE A 108 -9.94 15.31 10.10
N SER A 109 -10.74 14.41 9.52
CA SER A 109 -12.10 14.73 9.11
C SER A 109 -12.93 15.22 10.29
N LEU A 110 -12.74 14.65 11.48
CA LEU A 110 -13.42 15.11 12.68
C LEU A 110 -12.95 16.53 13.06
N LEU A 111 -11.65 16.80 13.06
CA LEU A 111 -11.14 18.12 13.49
C LEU A 111 -11.41 19.26 12.50
N VAL A 112 -11.55 18.98 11.20
CA VAL A 112 -11.87 20.02 10.21
C VAL A 112 -13.23 20.67 10.51
N PHE A 113 -14.20 19.91 11.04
CA PHE A 113 -15.52 20.42 11.36
C PHE A 113 -15.63 21.09 12.74
N SER A 114 -14.63 20.94 13.61
CA SER A 114 -14.65 21.58 14.93
C SER A 114 -14.06 23.00 14.93
N GLU A 115 -13.59 23.52 13.78
CA GLU A 115 -12.95 24.84 13.57
C GLU A 115 -11.76 25.16 14.51
N ILE A 116 -11.34 24.21 15.32
CA ILE A 116 -10.36 24.37 16.38
C ILE A 116 -9.31 23.28 16.18
N SER A 117 -8.07 23.66 15.91
CA SER A 117 -6.94 23.10 16.67
C SER A 117 -5.56 23.48 16.13
N ASN A 118 -4.68 23.81 17.07
CA ASN A 118 -3.23 23.78 16.89
C ASN A 118 -2.69 22.40 16.44
N TYR A 119 -3.52 21.35 16.50
CA TYR A 119 -3.18 19.96 16.20
C TYR A 119 -3.44 19.56 14.74
N LEU A 120 -4.25 20.31 13.99
CA LEU A 120 -4.62 19.96 12.61
C LEU A 120 -3.38 19.84 11.72
N LEU A 121 -2.48 20.83 11.78
CA LEU A 121 -1.22 20.80 11.03
C LEU A 121 -0.33 19.60 11.40
N LEU A 122 -0.28 19.25 12.68
CA LEU A 122 0.48 18.09 13.16
C LEU A 122 -0.09 16.78 12.59
N LEU A 123 -1.41 16.60 12.62
CA LEU A 123 -2.07 15.41 12.10
C LEU A 123 -1.92 15.30 10.58
N PHE A 124 -2.03 16.41 9.86
CA PHE A 124 -1.71 16.45 8.44
C PHE A 124 -0.25 16.02 8.22
N LYS A 125 0.72 16.60 8.91
CA LYS A 125 2.14 16.18 8.79
C LYS A 125 2.32 14.68 9.05
N LEU A 126 1.74 14.13 10.12
CA LEU A 126 1.74 12.69 10.40
C LEU A 126 1.10 11.88 9.27
N ARG A 127 -0.03 12.34 8.73
CA ARG A 127 -0.70 11.70 7.60
C ARG A 127 0.21 11.63 6.37
N TYR A 128 0.94 12.70 6.07
CA TYR A 128 1.88 12.76 4.95
C TYR A 128 3.09 11.85 5.17
N PHE A 129 3.60 11.75 6.41
CA PHE A 129 4.62 10.77 6.76
C PHE A 129 4.16 9.34 6.44
N ILE A 130 2.91 9.01 6.80
CA ILE A 130 2.34 7.71 6.46
C ILE A 130 2.25 7.50 4.95
N VAL A 131 1.87 8.52 4.15
CA VAL A 131 1.88 8.40 2.68
C VAL A 131 3.28 8.08 2.17
N ALA A 132 4.31 8.77 2.68
CA ALA A 132 5.70 8.56 2.29
C ALA A 132 6.14 7.12 2.59
N ILE A 133 5.88 6.65 3.82
CA ILE A 133 6.18 5.28 4.25
C ILE A 133 5.40 4.26 3.40
N ASN A 134 4.16 4.58 3.02
CA ASN A 134 3.33 3.70 2.20
C ASN A 134 3.90 3.47 0.79
N ALA A 135 4.66 4.42 0.25
CA ALA A 135 5.31 4.25 -1.05
C ALA A 135 6.50 3.27 -0.98
N ILE A 136 7.11 3.05 0.19
CA ILE A 136 8.35 2.26 0.34
C ILE A 136 8.18 0.79 -0.10
N PRO A 137 7.17 0.02 0.36
CA PRO A 137 7.01 -1.37 -0.08
C PRO A 137 6.86 -1.50 -1.59
N LEU A 138 6.18 -0.53 -2.21
CA LEU A 138 5.93 -0.53 -3.64
C LEU A 138 7.18 -0.13 -4.44
N LEU A 139 7.94 0.88 -3.99
CA LEU A 139 9.23 1.24 -4.58
C LEU A 139 10.23 0.10 -4.48
N TYR A 140 10.26 -0.62 -3.35
CA TYR A 140 11.14 -1.77 -3.16
C TYR A 140 10.87 -2.85 -4.21
N LEU A 141 9.59 -3.23 -4.37
CA LEU A 141 9.15 -4.19 -5.39
C LEU A 141 9.45 -3.66 -6.80
N GLY A 142 9.22 -2.36 -7.02
CA GLY A 142 9.55 -1.63 -8.23
C GLY A 142 11.01 -1.82 -8.68
N LEU A 143 11.91 -1.49 -7.77
CA LEU A 143 13.35 -1.56 -8.01
C LEU A 143 13.83 -3.01 -8.20
N GLU A 144 13.24 -3.98 -7.50
CA GLU A 144 13.61 -5.39 -7.63
C GLU A 144 13.31 -5.97 -9.02
N VAL A 145 12.18 -5.63 -9.63
CA VAL A 145 11.89 -6.08 -11.00
C VAL A 145 12.77 -5.37 -12.01
N ILE A 146 13.01 -4.06 -11.84
CA ILE A 146 13.94 -3.30 -12.68
C ILE A 146 15.33 -3.95 -12.63
N MET A 147 15.79 -4.35 -11.43
CA MET A 147 17.02 -5.12 -11.28
C MET A 147 16.97 -6.45 -12.03
N ASN A 148 15.90 -7.23 -11.85
CA ASN A 148 15.73 -8.50 -12.55
C ASN A 148 15.59 -8.36 -14.08
N LEU A 149 15.31 -7.15 -14.57
CA LEU A 149 15.34 -6.78 -15.98
C LEU A 149 16.77 -6.45 -16.41
N PHE A 150 17.46 -5.57 -15.67
CA PHE A 150 18.86 -5.23 -15.93
C PHE A 150 19.77 -6.46 -15.90
N ASP A 151 19.57 -7.42 -15.00
CA ASP A 151 20.34 -8.66 -14.96
C ASP A 151 20.18 -9.51 -16.24
N LEU A 152 19.02 -9.42 -16.92
CA LEU A 152 18.81 -10.13 -18.19
C LEU A 152 19.54 -9.46 -19.36
N TYR A 153 19.61 -8.12 -19.37
CA TYR A 153 20.13 -7.34 -20.50
C TYR A 153 21.58 -6.87 -20.33
N ILE A 154 22.02 -6.64 -19.08
CA ILE A 154 23.32 -6.09 -18.71
C ILE A 154 23.97 -7.03 -17.69
N LYS A 155 24.72 -8.01 -18.19
CA LYS A 155 25.32 -9.14 -17.44
C LYS A 155 26.39 -8.80 -16.37
N LYS A 156 26.57 -7.54 -15.97
CA LYS A 156 27.84 -7.05 -15.39
C LYS A 156 27.80 -6.43 -13.99
N ILE A 157 26.65 -6.36 -13.31
CA ILE A 157 26.57 -5.71 -11.99
C ILE A 157 26.31 -6.76 -10.90
N SER A 158 27.05 -6.66 -9.79
CA SER A 158 26.91 -7.60 -8.68
C SER A 158 25.65 -7.32 -7.84
N LYS A 159 24.96 -8.38 -7.40
CA LYS A 159 23.76 -8.29 -6.55
C LYS A 159 23.95 -7.40 -5.31
N LYS A 160 25.14 -7.40 -4.71
CA LYS A 160 25.47 -6.57 -3.54
C LYS A 160 25.45 -5.08 -3.87
N ARG A 161 26.05 -4.66 -5.00
CA ARG A 161 26.05 -3.25 -5.42
C ARG A 161 24.65 -2.76 -5.75
N PHE A 162 23.82 -3.60 -6.38
CA PHE A 162 22.44 -3.24 -6.64
C PHE A 162 21.58 -3.12 -5.40
N ASN A 163 21.72 -4.02 -4.42
CA ASN A 163 20.99 -3.88 -3.16
C ASN A 163 21.33 -2.57 -2.45
N LEU A 164 22.60 -2.14 -2.52
CA LEU A 164 23.01 -0.82 -2.03
C LEU A 164 22.37 0.32 -2.82
N LEU A 165 22.31 0.24 -4.16
CA LEU A 165 21.63 1.24 -4.99
C LEU A 165 20.12 1.30 -4.67
N LYS A 166 19.46 0.15 -4.51
CA LYS A 166 18.05 0.06 -4.15
C LYS A 166 17.76 0.74 -2.83
N ILE A 167 18.54 0.42 -1.79
CA ILE A 167 18.42 1.04 -0.47
C ILE A 167 18.72 2.54 -0.56
N SER A 168 19.78 2.93 -1.29
CA SER A 168 20.14 4.35 -1.49
C SER A 168 19.01 5.15 -2.12
N LEU A 169 18.39 4.64 -3.20
CA LEU A 169 17.27 5.31 -3.86
C LEU A 169 16.05 5.44 -2.95
N ILE A 170 15.70 4.39 -2.21
CA ILE A 170 14.59 4.43 -1.23
C ILE A 170 14.90 5.43 -0.12
N SER A 171 16.13 5.46 0.39
CA SER A 171 16.56 6.39 1.43
C SER A 171 16.54 7.83 0.93
N ILE A 172 17.06 8.12 -0.26
CA ILE A 172 17.02 9.45 -0.89
C ILE A 172 15.57 9.90 -1.02
N PHE A 173 14.71 9.07 -1.63
CA PHE A 173 13.28 9.35 -1.76
C PHE A 173 12.62 9.66 -0.41
N SER A 174 12.88 8.83 0.60
CA SER A 174 12.29 8.98 1.93
C SER A 174 12.76 10.24 2.65
N ILE A 175 14.06 10.56 2.56
CA ILE A 175 14.66 11.76 3.16
C ILE A 175 14.11 13.01 2.47
N THR A 176 14.06 13.02 1.14
CA THR A 176 13.55 14.15 0.36
C THR A 176 12.11 14.45 0.74
N ILE A 177 11.22 13.45 0.73
CA ILE A 177 9.81 13.66 1.08
C ILE A 177 9.64 14.07 2.55
N THR A 178 10.36 13.42 3.47
CA THR A 178 10.35 13.79 4.88
C THR A 178 10.78 15.24 5.09
N GLY A 179 11.86 15.67 4.43
CA GLY A 179 12.35 17.04 4.48
C GLY A 179 11.30 18.03 3.99
N PHE A 180 10.64 17.74 2.86
CA PHE A 180 9.53 18.57 2.35
C PHE A 180 8.37 18.66 3.34
N ILE A 181 7.94 17.56 3.96
CA ILE A 181 6.83 17.55 4.92
C ILE A 181 7.16 18.38 6.17
N LEU A 182 8.39 18.26 6.69
CA LEU A 182 8.81 18.97 7.89
C LEU A 182 8.90 20.48 7.65
N LEU A 183 9.50 20.88 6.53
CA LEU A 183 9.73 22.27 6.15
C LEU A 183 8.49 22.97 5.61
N ALA A 184 7.41 22.25 5.29
CA ALA A 184 6.19 22.85 4.80
C ALA A 184 5.57 23.81 5.84
N PRO A 185 5.43 25.11 5.52
CA PRO A 185 4.97 26.11 6.48
C PRO A 185 3.44 26.17 6.58
N THR A 186 2.71 25.71 5.57
CA THR A 186 1.25 25.82 5.48
C THR A 186 0.59 24.52 5.01
N LEU A 187 -0.67 24.31 5.39
CA LEU A 187 -1.47 23.16 4.94
C LEU A 187 -1.65 23.13 3.43
N GLU A 188 -1.89 24.28 2.82
CA GLU A 188 -2.11 24.43 1.38
C GLU A 188 -0.91 23.94 0.57
N LEU A 189 0.31 24.27 0.99
CA LEU A 189 1.52 23.81 0.33
C LEU A 189 1.63 22.28 0.38
N ILE A 190 1.27 21.66 1.50
CA ILE A 190 1.33 20.20 1.59
C ILE A 190 0.24 19.53 0.73
N LEU A 191 -0.97 20.09 0.73
CA LEU A 191 -2.09 19.59 -0.08
C LEU A 191 -1.80 19.67 -1.59
N ASN A 192 -1.09 20.71 -2.05
CA ASN A 192 -0.75 20.89 -3.46
C ASN A 192 0.45 20.04 -3.93
N ILE A 193 1.44 19.81 -3.06
CA ILE A 193 2.63 19.02 -3.41
C ILE A 193 2.34 17.52 -3.37
N LEU A 194 1.45 17.06 -2.50
CA LEU A 194 1.20 15.63 -2.29
C LEU A 194 0.80 14.87 -3.57
N PRO A 195 -0.18 15.34 -4.37
CA PRO A 195 -0.58 14.63 -5.59
C PRO A 195 0.60 14.44 -6.55
N ILE A 196 1.50 15.41 -6.63
CA ILE A 196 2.68 15.36 -7.51
C ILE A 196 3.64 14.27 -7.03
N VAL A 197 4.04 14.30 -5.76
CA VAL A 197 4.98 13.35 -5.17
C VAL A 197 4.46 11.91 -5.27
N THR A 198 3.18 11.72 -4.93
CA THR A 198 2.54 10.40 -4.99
C THR A 198 2.39 9.90 -6.42
N THR A 199 2.07 10.78 -7.37
CA THR A 199 1.97 10.44 -8.79
C THR A 199 3.28 9.88 -9.33
N PHE A 200 4.41 10.53 -9.06
CA PHE A 200 5.71 10.04 -9.52
C PHE A 200 6.03 8.62 -8.99
N ALA A 201 5.77 8.37 -7.71
CA ALA A 201 5.96 7.04 -7.13
C ALA A 201 5.03 6.01 -7.80
N MET A 202 3.76 6.36 -8.02
CA MET A 202 2.76 5.48 -8.64
C MET A 202 3.05 5.19 -10.12
N ILE A 203 3.60 6.14 -10.89
CA ILE A 203 3.99 5.89 -12.29
C ILE A 203 5.01 4.75 -12.37
N GLY A 204 6.01 4.74 -11.48
CA GLY A 204 6.98 3.65 -11.41
C GLY A 204 6.31 2.29 -11.20
N ILE A 205 5.30 2.24 -10.34
CA ILE A 205 4.52 1.03 -10.03
C ILE A 205 3.66 0.59 -11.24
N VAL A 206 3.03 1.52 -11.93
CA VAL A 206 2.24 1.24 -13.15
C VAL A 206 3.14 0.60 -14.21
N ILE A 207 4.27 1.24 -14.52
CA ILE A 207 5.23 0.75 -15.51
C ILE A 207 5.68 -0.67 -15.13
N LEU A 208 5.98 -0.88 -13.84
CA LEU A 208 6.39 -2.16 -13.32
C LEU A 208 5.39 -3.28 -13.61
N PHE A 209 4.15 -3.11 -13.18
CA PHE A 209 3.14 -4.15 -13.27
C PHE A 209 2.77 -4.49 -14.72
N ILE A 210 2.79 -3.47 -15.59
CA ILE A 210 2.61 -3.65 -17.04
C ILE A 210 3.80 -4.43 -17.62
N LEU A 211 5.04 -4.09 -17.24
CA LEU A 211 6.24 -4.81 -17.69
C LEU A 211 6.24 -6.27 -17.21
N MET A 212 5.94 -6.52 -15.93
CA MET A 212 5.83 -7.87 -15.39
C MET A 212 4.81 -8.71 -16.15
N TYR A 213 3.64 -8.12 -16.45
CA TYR A 213 2.61 -8.79 -17.25
C TYR A 213 3.10 -9.11 -18.67
N ARG A 214 3.76 -8.14 -19.35
CA ARG A 214 4.33 -8.35 -20.69
C ARG A 214 5.39 -9.45 -20.71
N MET A 215 6.22 -9.51 -19.67
CA MET A 215 7.24 -10.56 -19.50
C MET A 215 6.68 -11.89 -19.01
N LYS A 216 5.36 -12.01 -18.80
CA LYS A 216 4.69 -13.19 -18.20
C LYS A 216 5.29 -13.57 -16.83
N ARG A 217 5.74 -12.57 -16.07
CA ARG A 217 6.23 -12.70 -14.69
C ARG A 217 5.06 -12.44 -13.74
N LEU A 218 5.04 -13.14 -12.59
CA LEU A 218 3.88 -13.34 -11.70
C LEU A 218 2.83 -14.28 -12.28
N SER A 219 2.95 -15.58 -11.97
CA SER A 219 1.90 -16.56 -12.27
C SER A 219 0.70 -16.48 -11.32
N GLN A 220 0.89 -15.85 -10.15
CA GLN A 220 -0.07 -15.85 -9.05
C GLN A 220 -0.92 -14.56 -8.96
N ALA A 221 -0.62 -13.55 -9.77
CA ALA A 221 -1.32 -12.27 -9.77
C ALA A 221 -1.38 -11.70 -11.19
N ASN A 222 -2.49 -11.03 -11.53
CA ASN A 222 -2.67 -10.39 -12.82
C ASN A 222 -2.12 -8.96 -12.78
N GLY A 223 -0.86 -8.81 -13.18
CA GLY A 223 -0.18 -7.52 -13.20
C GLY A 223 -0.87 -6.46 -14.05
N LEU A 224 -1.56 -6.83 -15.14
CA LEU A 224 -2.27 -5.84 -15.97
C LEU A 224 -3.42 -5.17 -15.20
N ILE A 225 -4.22 -5.95 -14.48
CA ILE A 225 -5.34 -5.42 -13.68
C ILE A 225 -4.80 -4.50 -12.58
N ILE A 226 -3.72 -4.93 -11.91
CA ILE A 226 -3.07 -4.13 -10.86
C ILE A 226 -2.55 -2.80 -11.44
N GLY A 227 -1.87 -2.85 -12.60
CA GLY A 227 -1.36 -1.67 -13.28
C GLY A 227 -2.46 -0.68 -13.67
N ILE A 228 -3.57 -1.17 -14.24
CA ILE A 228 -4.75 -0.33 -14.55
C ILE A 228 -5.33 0.27 -13.28
N GLY A 229 -5.45 -0.51 -12.21
CA GLY A 229 -5.88 0.00 -10.90
C GLY A 229 -5.02 1.16 -10.42
N PHE A 230 -3.69 1.06 -10.49
CA PHE A 230 -2.79 2.17 -10.12
C PHE A 230 -2.87 3.38 -11.07
N ILE A 231 -3.14 3.18 -12.36
CA ILE A 231 -3.45 4.30 -13.27
C ILE A 231 -4.69 5.06 -12.77
N LEU A 232 -5.73 4.34 -12.39
CA LEU A 232 -6.94 4.95 -11.83
C LEU A 232 -6.65 5.65 -10.49
N VAL A 233 -5.75 5.12 -9.64
CA VAL A 233 -5.32 5.81 -8.41
C VAL A 233 -4.65 7.14 -8.74
N ILE A 234 -3.76 7.19 -9.75
CA ILE A 234 -3.11 8.44 -10.19
C ILE A 234 -4.17 9.44 -10.65
N ILE A 235 -5.08 9.00 -11.52
CA ILE A 235 -6.16 9.85 -12.04
C ILE A 235 -7.02 10.38 -10.88
N SER A 236 -7.49 9.50 -9.98
CA SER A 236 -8.27 9.88 -8.80
C SER A 236 -7.52 10.90 -7.94
N SER A 237 -6.22 10.67 -7.70
CA SER A 237 -5.39 11.56 -6.88
C SER A 237 -5.22 12.95 -7.49
N LEU A 238 -5.16 13.08 -8.81
CA LEU A 238 -5.10 14.36 -9.52
C LEU A 238 -6.43 15.10 -9.52
N PHE A 239 -7.55 14.38 -9.61
CA PHE A 239 -8.91 14.97 -9.55
C PHE A 239 -9.36 15.29 -8.12
N ARG A 240 -8.78 14.65 -7.12
CA ARG A 240 -9.20 14.78 -5.72
C ARG A 240 -9.21 16.22 -5.20
N PRO A 241 -8.17 17.06 -5.40
CA PRO A 241 -8.21 18.46 -4.96
C PRO A 241 -9.41 19.23 -5.51
N SER A 242 -9.82 18.94 -6.75
CA SER A 242 -11.00 19.55 -7.38
C SER A 242 -12.31 19.05 -6.76
N LEU A 243 -12.39 17.76 -6.42
CA LEU A 243 -13.57 17.16 -5.78
C LEU A 243 -13.72 17.62 -4.33
N THR A 244 -12.62 17.82 -3.60
CA THR A 244 -12.66 18.24 -2.20
C THR A 244 -12.61 19.76 -2.02
N LYS A 245 -12.69 20.53 -3.11
CA LYS A 245 -12.64 21.99 -3.05
C LYS A 245 -13.88 22.51 -2.32
N GLY A 246 -13.66 23.30 -1.27
CA GLY A 246 -14.74 23.86 -0.45
C GLY A 246 -15.31 22.93 0.62
N PHE A 247 -14.68 21.77 0.86
CA PHE A 247 -15.07 20.83 1.94
C PHE A 247 -16.52 20.34 1.88
N ASP A 248 -17.12 20.28 0.68
CA ASP A 248 -18.43 19.66 0.49
C ASP A 248 -18.36 18.16 0.82
N ILE A 249 -19.15 17.76 1.82
CA ILE A 249 -19.16 16.40 2.37
C ILE A 249 -19.66 15.40 1.33
N SER A 250 -20.62 15.79 0.48
CA SER A 250 -21.14 14.90 -0.56
C SER A 250 -20.06 14.54 -1.59
N MET A 251 -19.24 15.51 -1.97
CA MET A 251 -18.12 15.31 -2.89
C MET A 251 -16.95 14.55 -2.23
N LEU A 252 -16.69 14.79 -0.94
CA LEU A 252 -15.73 14.00 -0.18
C LEU A 252 -16.13 12.52 -0.13
N ILE A 253 -17.40 12.24 0.15
CA ILE A 253 -17.97 10.89 0.15
C ILE A 253 -17.79 10.24 -1.22
N LEU A 254 -18.14 10.96 -2.30
CA LEU A 254 -17.97 10.46 -3.66
C LEU A 254 -16.51 10.11 -3.96
N ALA A 255 -15.57 10.99 -3.59
CA ALA A 255 -14.14 10.74 -3.77
C ALA A 255 -13.66 9.49 -2.99
N GLU A 256 -14.14 9.31 -1.76
CA GLU A 256 -13.81 8.13 -0.95
C GLU A 256 -14.36 6.83 -1.56
N LEU A 257 -15.58 6.86 -2.13
CA LEU A 257 -16.19 5.72 -2.83
C LEU A 257 -15.43 5.37 -4.12
N ILE A 258 -15.05 6.37 -4.92
CA ILE A 258 -14.26 6.17 -6.14
C ILE A 258 -12.96 5.45 -5.82
N ASP A 259 -12.22 5.94 -4.82
CA ASP A 259 -10.98 5.29 -4.41
C ASP A 259 -11.19 3.85 -3.92
N GLN A 260 -12.30 3.58 -3.23
CA GLN A 260 -12.61 2.25 -2.72
C GLN A 260 -12.84 1.27 -3.86
N VAL A 261 -13.58 1.67 -4.90
CA VAL A 261 -13.75 0.87 -6.13
C VAL A 261 -12.40 0.58 -6.80
N ILE A 262 -11.52 1.58 -6.85
CA ILE A 262 -10.18 1.43 -7.42
C ILE A 262 -9.34 0.42 -6.62
N TYR A 263 -9.36 0.48 -5.29
CA TYR A 263 -8.64 -0.49 -4.46
C TYR A 263 -9.22 -1.90 -4.55
N ILE A 264 -10.55 -2.04 -4.70
CA ILE A 264 -11.18 -3.33 -5.01
C ILE A 264 -10.65 -3.88 -6.34
N LEU A 265 -10.52 -3.04 -7.37
CA LEU A 265 -9.96 -3.45 -8.67
C LEU A 265 -8.50 -3.93 -8.52
N ILE A 266 -7.66 -3.20 -7.78
CA ILE A 266 -6.28 -3.61 -7.49
C ILE A 266 -6.28 -4.98 -6.78
N PHE A 267 -7.13 -5.16 -5.78
CA PHE A 267 -7.24 -6.42 -5.04
C PHE A 267 -7.70 -7.60 -5.90
N ILE A 268 -8.66 -7.38 -6.81
CA ILE A 268 -9.07 -8.38 -7.81
C ILE A 268 -7.86 -8.85 -8.63
N GLY A 269 -6.92 -7.96 -8.94
CA GLY A 269 -5.66 -8.30 -9.59
C GLY A 269 -4.80 -9.32 -8.83
N PHE A 270 -4.84 -9.34 -7.50
CA PHE A 270 -4.15 -10.34 -6.66
C PHE A 270 -4.90 -11.67 -6.48
N ILE A 271 -6.20 -11.66 -6.76
CA ILE A 271 -7.03 -12.88 -6.72
C ILE A 271 -6.98 -13.59 -8.07
N LYS A 272 -7.13 -12.84 -9.16
CA LYS A 272 -7.26 -13.40 -10.51
C LYS A 272 -5.91 -13.76 -11.08
N ASN A 273 -5.75 -15.02 -11.47
CA ASN A 273 -4.55 -15.45 -12.21
C ASN A 273 -4.57 -14.91 -13.64
N PRO A 274 -3.41 -14.56 -14.22
CA PRO A 274 -3.33 -14.09 -15.58
C PRO A 274 -3.57 -15.22 -16.60
N PRO A 275 -4.08 -14.93 -17.81
CA PRO A 275 -4.38 -15.95 -18.81
C PRO A 275 -3.18 -16.81 -19.21
N TYR A 276 -1.97 -16.24 -19.19
CA TYR A 276 -0.76 -16.97 -19.55
C TYR A 276 -0.37 -18.06 -18.54
N ALA A 277 -0.76 -17.93 -17.26
CA ALA A 277 -0.43 -18.93 -16.24
C ALA A 277 -1.05 -20.31 -16.55
N LYS A 278 -2.24 -20.33 -17.19
CA LYS A 278 -2.89 -21.58 -17.61
C LYS A 278 -2.14 -22.26 -18.77
N LYS A 279 -1.62 -21.48 -19.72
CA LYS A 279 -0.89 -22.02 -20.89
C LYS A 279 0.40 -22.73 -20.47
N THR A 280 1.18 -22.11 -19.58
CA THR A 280 2.44 -22.68 -19.11
C THR A 280 2.23 -24.01 -18.38
N PHE A 281 1.16 -24.14 -17.59
CA PHE A 281 0.84 -25.41 -16.90
C PHE A 281 0.49 -26.53 -17.89
N ILE A 282 -0.28 -26.23 -18.94
CA ILE A 282 -0.64 -27.21 -19.98
C ILE A 282 0.60 -27.67 -20.77
N GLU A 283 1.50 -26.74 -21.10
CA GLU A 283 2.75 -27.06 -21.81
C GLU A 283 3.68 -27.93 -20.96
N MET A 284 3.88 -27.61 -19.67
CA MET A 284 4.68 -28.47 -18.78
C MET A 284 4.12 -29.89 -18.70
N ARG A 285 2.80 -30.03 -18.55
CA ARG A 285 2.14 -31.34 -18.47
C ARG A 285 2.26 -32.15 -19.77
N LYS A 286 2.25 -31.48 -20.93
CA LYS A 286 2.48 -32.14 -22.22
C LYS A 286 3.92 -32.63 -22.39
N ASN A 287 4.89 -31.89 -21.86
CA ASN A 287 6.30 -32.30 -21.91
C ASN A 287 6.59 -33.47 -20.95
N GLU A 288 6.01 -33.47 -19.75
CA GLU A 288 6.11 -34.61 -18.83
C GLU A 288 5.54 -35.90 -19.44
N ILE A 289 4.39 -35.81 -20.13
CA ILE A 289 3.81 -36.98 -20.81
C ILE A 289 4.75 -37.47 -21.93
N LYS A 290 5.44 -36.57 -22.64
CA LYS A 290 6.40 -36.96 -23.70
C LYS A 290 7.71 -37.55 -23.18
N GLU A 291 8.09 -37.30 -21.93
CA GLU A 291 9.30 -37.90 -21.34
C GLU A 291 9.03 -39.31 -20.77
N VAL A 292 7.76 -39.67 -20.59
CA VAL A 292 7.33 -40.97 -20.04
C VAL A 292 7.06 -42.01 -21.14
N TYR A 293 6.87 -41.59 -22.39
CA TYR A 293 6.63 -42.45 -23.56
C TYR A 293 7.72 -42.29 -24.60
#